data_AF-L0E0X0-F1
#
_entry.id   AF-L0E0X0-F1
#
_cell.length_a   1.000
_cell.length_b   1.000
_cell.length_c   1.000
_cell.angle_alpha   90.00
_cell.angle_beta   90.00
_cell.angle_gamma   90.00
#
_symmetry.space_group_name_H-M   'P 1'
#
loop_
_entity.id
_entity.type
_entity.pdbx_description
1 polymer ?
#
loop_
_entity_poly.entity_id
_entity_poly.type
_entity_poly.pdbx_seq_one_letter_code
_entity_poly.pdbx_strand_id
1 'polypeptide(L)' 'MSSPRELRIALGIRPGQKQLQALRYADRLELIPQRSIADARGFLRGIDTRVEREDDRV' A
#
# COMPACT_ATOMS: atom_id res chain seq x y z
N MET A 1 -23.34 -5.54 11.43
CA MET A 1 -22.60 -4.32 11.02
C MET A 1 -21.35 -4.27 11.86
N SER A 2 -20.17 -4.30 11.24
CA SER A 2 -18.89 -4.12 11.93
C SER A 2 -18.72 -2.66 12.36
N SER A 3 -18.25 -2.45 13.59
CA SER A 3 -17.98 -1.12 14.12
C SER A 3 -16.80 -0.46 13.38
N PRO A 4 -16.73 0.89 13.33
CA PRO A 4 -15.59 1.60 12.74
C PRO A 4 -14.24 1.21 13.36
N ARG A 5 -14.24 0.75 14.63
CA ARG A 5 -13.04 0.28 15.32
C ARG A 5 -12.55 -1.05 14.76
N GLU A 6 -13.43 -2.02 14.59
CA GLU A 6 -13.08 -3.34 14.04
C GLU A 6 -12.53 -3.22 12.62
N LEU A 7 -13.12 -2.34 11.82
CA LEU A 7 -12.68 -2.08 10.45
C LEU A 7 -11.27 -1.46 10.40
N ARG A 8 -10.96 -0.53 11.32
CA ARG A 8 -9.59 0.01 11.44
C ARG A 8 -8.57 -1.05 11.85
N ILE A 9 -8.93 -1.95 12.77
CA ILE A 9 -8.05 -3.04 13.22
C ILE A 9 -7.78 -4.01 12.07
N ALA A 10 -8.81 -4.45 11.35
CA ALA A 10 -8.69 -5.38 10.24
C ALA A 10 -7.82 -4.82 9.09
N LEU A 11 -7.89 -3.51 8.84
CA LEU A 11 -7.10 -2.82 7.82
C LEU A 11 -5.71 -2.37 8.30
N GLY A 12 -5.37 -2.60 9.58
CA GLY A 12 -4.10 -2.16 10.17
C GLY A 12 -3.94 -0.63 10.25
N ILE A 13 -5.04 0.12 10.25
CA ILE A 13 -5.06 1.59 10.28
C ILE A 13 -4.84 2.06 11.72
N ARG A 14 -3.78 2.85 11.93
CA ARG A 14 -3.50 3.44 13.24
C ARG A 14 -4.20 4.79 13.41
N PRO A 15 -4.66 5.15 14.62
CA PRO A 15 -5.14 6.51 14.91
C PRO A 15 -4.07 7.54 14.51
N GLY A 16 -4.44 8.55 13.73
CA GLY A 16 -3.52 9.57 13.21
C GLY A 16 -2.86 9.25 11.86
N GLN A 17 -3.09 8.06 11.28
CA GLN A 17 -2.67 7.74 9.91
C GLN A 17 -3.53 8.55 8.91
N LYS A 18 -2.95 9.63 8.36
CA LYS A 18 -3.67 10.64 7.59
C LYS A 18 -4.11 10.21 6.19
N GLN A 19 -3.44 9.23 5.59
CA GLN A 19 -3.60 8.94 4.16
C GLN A 19 -4.36 7.61 3.94
N LEU A 20 -5.65 7.75 3.67
CA LEU A 20 -6.53 6.71 3.16
C LEU A 20 -7.02 7.17 1.79
N GLN A 21 -6.82 6.35 0.77
CA GLN A 21 -7.40 6.60 -0.54
C GLN A 21 -8.70 5.80 -0.66
N ALA A 22 -9.76 6.44 -1.12
CA ALA A 22 -11.01 5.79 -1.45
C ALA A 22 -11.13 5.66 -2.98
N LEU A 23 -11.42 4.45 -3.45
CA LEU A 23 -11.68 4.16 -4.87
C LEU A 23 -13.07 3.54 -4.97
N ARG A 24 -13.89 4.03 -5.90
CA ARG A 24 -15.11 3.32 -6.29
C ARG A 24 -14.77 2.31 -7.38
N TYR A 25 -15.03 1.04 -7.14
CA TYR A 25 -14.89 -0.02 -8.13
C TYR A 25 -16.18 -0.82 -8.20
N ALA A 26 -16.86 -0.76 -9.34
CA ALA A 26 -18.19 -1.35 -9.52
C ALA A 26 -19.19 -0.90 -8.43
N ASP A 27 -19.68 -1.87 -7.64
CA ASP A 27 -20.65 -1.73 -6.55
C ASP A 27 -20.00 -1.58 -5.17
N ARG A 28 -18.66 -1.55 -5.08
CA ARG A 28 -17.92 -1.42 -3.83
C ARG A 28 -17.07 -0.16 -3.74
N LEU A 29 -16.94 0.33 -2.50
CA LEU A 29 -15.97 1.34 -2.11
C LEU A 29 -14.75 0.64 -1.51
N GLU A 30 -13.59 0.81 -2.13
CA GLU A 30 -12.33 0.28 -1.63
C GLU A 30 -11.58 1.35 -0.85
N LEU A 31 -11.17 0.99 0.37
CA LEU A 31 -10.37 1.83 1.25
C LEU A 31 -8.94 1.30 1.25
N ILE A 32 -8.02 2.08 0.68
CA ILE A 32 -6.62 1.71 0.49
C ILE A 32 -5.76 2.51 1.48
N PRO A 33 -5.13 1.87 2.48
CA PRO A 33 -4.16 2.53 3.34
C PRO A 33 -2.92 2.91 2.52
N GLN A 34 -2.59 4.19 2.49
CA GLN A 34 -1.33 4.63 1.89
C GLN A 34 -0.18 4.29 2.85
N ARG A 35 0.86 3.66 2.31
CA ARG A 35 2.10 3.33 3.02
C ARG A 35 3.26 4.02 2.31
N SER A 36 4.32 4.36 3.03
CA SER A 36 5.49 4.93 2.37
C SER A 36 6.14 3.87 1.49
N ILE A 37 6.78 4.28 0.39
CA ILE A 37 7.52 3.33 -0.45
C ILE A 37 8.70 2.70 0.32
N ALA A 38 9.21 3.39 1.34
CA ALA A 38 10.24 2.87 2.23
C ALA A 38 9.75 1.63 3.01
N ASP A 39 8.48 1.60 3.41
CA ASP A 39 7.87 0.45 4.10
C ASP A 39 7.74 -0.78 3.18
N ALA A 40 7.79 -0.60 1.85
CA ALA A 40 7.73 -1.68 0.87
C ALA A 40 9.09 -2.34 0.62
N ARG A 41 10.19 -1.82 1.20
CA ARG A 41 11.53 -2.39 1.04
C ARG A 41 11.57 -3.83 1.57
N GLY A 42 11.99 -4.77 0.72
CA GLY A 42 12.07 -6.19 1.08
C GLY A 42 10.72 -6.90 1.16
N PHE A 43 9.62 -6.23 0.78
CA PHE A 43 8.28 -6.84 0.73
C PHE A 43 8.20 -7.97 -0.30
N LEU A 44 8.77 -7.75 -1.49
CA LEU A 44 8.83 -8.74 -2.56
C LEU A 44 10.08 -9.61 -2.38
N ARG A 45 9.97 -10.68 -1.60
CA ARG A 45 11.06 -11.66 -1.46
C ARG A 45 11.17 -12.51 -2.72
N GLY A 46 12.38 -12.66 -3.25
CA GLY A 46 12.66 -13.53 -4.39
C GLY A 46 12.43 -12.91 -5.77
N ILE A 47 12.22 -11.59 -5.87
CA ILE A 47 12.23 -10.92 -7.18
C ILE A 47 13.67 -10.76 -7.67
N ASP A 48 13.92 -11.07 -8.93
CA ASP A 48 15.15 -10.68 -9.60
C ASP A 48 15.08 -9.16 -9.84
N THR A 49 16.00 -8.42 -9.20
CA THR A 49 16.10 -6.96 -9.34
C THR A 49 17.20 -6.56 -10.32
N ARG A 50 17.70 -7.49 -11.14
CA ARG A 50 18.66 -7.17 -12.21
C ARG A 50 18.00 -6.24 -13.22
N VAL A 51 18.65 -5.09 -13.41
CA VAL A 51 18.32 -4.12 -14.45
C VAL A 51 19.56 -4.00 -15.31
N GLU A 52 19.48 -4.49 -16.55
CA GLU A 52 20.52 -4.25 -17.55
C GLU A 52 20.52 -2.75 -17.88
N ARG A 53 21.64 -2.09 -17.64
CA ARG A 53 21.83 -0.67 -17.97
C ARG A 53 22.72 -0.61 -19.19
N GLU A 54 22.30 0.11 -20.22
CA GLU A 54 23.16 0.48 -21.33
C GLU A 54 24.17 1.54 -20.83
N ASP A 55 25.41 1.49 -21.32
CA ASP A 55 26.56 2.26 -20.82
C ASP A 55 26.43 3.78 -20.90
N ASP A 56 25.35 4.32 -21.48
CA ASP A 56 25.37 5.69 -22.00
C ASP A 56 24.55 6.74 -21.24
N ARG A 57 24.22 6.53 -19.96
CA ARG A 57 23.66 7.62 -19.12
C ARG A 57 24.13 7.53 -17.66
N VAL A 58 25.29 8.14 -17.39
CA VAL A 58 25.78 8.50 -16.04
C VAL A 58 25.43 9.96 -15.75
#